data_AF-A0A7R9JKZ7-F1
#
_entry.id   AF-A0A7R9JKZ7-F1
#
_cell.length_a   1.000
_cell.length_b   1.000
_cell.length_c   1.000
_cell.angle_alpha   90.00
_cell.angle_beta   90.00
_cell.angle_gamma   90.00
#
_symmetry.space_group_name_H-M   'P 1'
#
loop_
_entity.id
_entity.type
_entity.pdbx_description
1 polymer ?
#
loop_
_entity_poly.entity_id
_entity_poly.type
_entity_poly.pdbx_seq_one_letter_code
_entity_poly.pdbx_strand_id
1 'polypeptide(L)'
;SLPHLYIEVLSCDWWGCTTSEGYGCISLPCVYGQHDVRVPTWRPVPVSIAAQMRRHFLGGSPELVNLTHCGVPSDSQNKVVSKYGLPTVTSGELDLRLNIVRQSQALSPAKGKASGGGDAMLLERLSTATLVSTVNNVLVAFRRARERMMRARQGL
;
A
#
# COMPACT_ATOMS: atom_id res chain seq x y z
N SER A 1 -1.69 -3.30 4.69
CA SER A 1 -0.82 -3.45 3.51
C SER A 1 -0.64 -2.10 2.86
N LEU A 2 0.45 -1.90 2.10
CA LEU A 2 0.56 -0.71 1.25
C LEU A 2 -0.41 -0.84 0.07
N PRO A 3 -0.95 0.29 -0.44
CA PRO A 3 -1.76 0.26 -1.65
C PRO A 3 -0.91 -0.23 -2.84
N HIS A 4 -1.52 -0.99 -3.73
CA HIS A 4 -0.89 -1.50 -4.95
C HIS A 4 -1.51 -0.81 -6.15
N LEU A 5 -0.66 -0.43 -7.11
CA LEU A 5 -1.05 0.05 -8.42
C LEU A 5 -0.90 -1.11 -9.40
N TYR A 6 -2.02 -1.51 -10.01
CA TYR A 6 -2.05 -2.50 -11.08
C TYR A 6 -2.25 -1.77 -12.41
N ILE A 7 -1.48 -2.16 -13.43
CA ILE A 7 -1.39 -1.44 -14.70
C ILE A 7 -1.56 -2.43 -15.83
N GLU A 8 -2.36 -2.03 -16.81
CA GLU A 8 -2.44 -2.66 -18.13
C GLU A 8 -1.96 -1.66 -19.19
N VAL A 9 -1.07 -2.12 -20.05
CA VAL A 9 -0.54 -1.37 -21.18
C VAL A 9 -1.26 -1.85 -22.42
N LEU A 10 -1.89 -0.90 -23.13
CA LEU A 10 -2.69 -1.17 -24.30
C LEU A 10 -2.08 -0.46 -25.52
N SER A 11 -2.02 -1.13 -26.65
CA SER A 11 -1.82 -0.51 -27.97
C SER A 11 -3.17 -0.34 -28.65
N CYS A 12 -3.36 0.74 -29.39
CA CYS A 12 -4.58 0.99 -30.16
C CYS A 12 -4.18 1.23 -31.62
N ASP A 13 -4.81 0.53 -32.54
CA ASP A 13 -4.61 0.73 -33.97
C ASP A 13 -5.51 1.86 -34.52
N TRP A 14 -5.27 2.20 -35.77
CA TRP A 14 -6.00 3.24 -36.49
C TRP A 14 -7.46 2.86 -36.82
N TRP A 15 -7.83 1.58 -36.66
CA TRP A 15 -9.20 1.10 -36.75
C TRP A 15 -9.93 1.09 -35.39
N GLY A 16 -9.24 1.50 -34.31
CA GLY A 16 -9.79 1.55 -32.95
C GLY A 16 -9.77 0.20 -32.23
N CYS A 17 -9.14 -0.82 -32.79
CA CYS A 17 -8.92 -2.09 -32.10
C CYS A 17 -7.80 -1.93 -31.08
N THR A 18 -8.05 -2.41 -29.86
CA THR A 18 -7.12 -2.32 -28.74
C THR A 18 -6.53 -3.69 -28.43
N THR A 19 -5.24 -3.77 -28.14
CA THR A 19 -4.55 -5.02 -27.80
C THR A 19 -3.74 -4.85 -26.51
N SER A 20 -3.78 -5.85 -25.64
CA SER A 20 -2.99 -5.83 -24.41
C SER A 20 -1.53 -6.15 -24.69
N GLU A 21 -0.65 -5.18 -24.42
CA GLU A 21 0.80 -5.27 -24.60
C GLU A 21 1.51 -5.69 -23.32
N GLY A 22 0.94 -5.46 -22.14
CA GLY A 22 1.64 -5.78 -20.91
C GLY A 22 0.85 -5.49 -19.65
N TYR A 23 1.21 -6.19 -18.60
CA TYR A 23 0.69 -6.04 -17.26
C TYR A 23 1.83 -5.74 -16.30
N GLY A 24 1.59 -4.82 -15.38
CA GLY A 24 2.54 -4.42 -14.35
C GLY A 24 1.85 -4.27 -13.01
N CYS A 25 2.60 -4.45 -11.93
CA CYS A 25 2.14 -4.22 -10.57
C CYS A 25 3.26 -3.60 -9.75
N ILE A 26 2.94 -2.59 -8.95
CA ILE A 26 3.89 -1.99 -8.00
C ILE A 26 3.17 -1.61 -6.71
N SER A 27 3.82 -1.85 -5.56
CA SER A 27 3.37 -1.32 -4.28
C SER A 27 3.75 0.16 -4.17
N LEU A 28 2.80 1.02 -3.80
CA LEU A 28 3.09 2.45 -3.65
C LEU A 28 4.06 2.71 -2.48
N PRO A 29 5.04 3.62 -2.65
CA PRO A 29 5.92 4.04 -1.58
C PRO A 29 5.17 4.57 -0.35
N CYS A 30 5.67 4.25 0.84
CA CYS A 30 5.11 4.75 2.11
C CYS A 30 5.39 6.24 2.35
N VAL A 31 6.43 6.76 1.70
CA VAL A 31 6.98 8.10 1.95
C VAL A 31 6.23 9.08 1.05
N TYR A 32 5.80 10.20 1.63
CA TYR A 32 5.17 11.29 0.88
C TYR A 32 6.19 12.00 0.00
N GLY A 33 5.71 12.68 -1.05
CA GLY A 33 6.56 13.40 -2.00
C GLY A 33 6.59 12.76 -3.38
N GLN A 34 7.55 13.19 -4.20
CA GLN A 34 7.72 12.74 -5.57
C GLN A 34 8.65 11.53 -5.65
N HIS A 35 8.24 10.52 -6.40
CA HIS A 35 9.01 9.29 -6.64
C HIS A 35 8.99 8.98 -8.13
N ASP A 36 10.16 8.72 -8.71
CA ASP A 36 10.28 8.16 -10.06
C ASP A 36 10.54 6.65 -9.90
N VAL A 37 9.65 5.82 -10.44
CA VAL A 37 9.69 4.36 -10.30
C VAL A 37 9.61 3.68 -11.65
N ARG A 38 10.34 2.56 -11.78
CA ARG A 38 10.28 1.68 -12.95
C ARG A 38 9.46 0.45 -12.64
N VAL A 39 8.45 0.19 -13.47
CA VAL A 39 7.58 -0.97 -13.34
C VAL A 39 7.85 -1.92 -14.51
N PRO A 40 8.46 -3.09 -14.26
CA PRO A 40 8.62 -4.09 -15.31
C PRO A 40 7.24 -4.64 -15.72
N THR A 41 7.03 -4.80 -17.01
CA THR A 41 5.78 -5.34 -17.54
C THR A 41 6.00 -6.71 -18.16
N TRP A 42 4.95 -7.52 -18.13
CA TRP A 42 4.93 -8.83 -18.73
C TRP A 42 3.57 -9.11 -19.33
N ARG A 43 3.49 -10.03 -20.28
CA ARG A 43 2.21 -10.49 -20.84
C ARG A 43 2.18 -12.00 -21.03
N PRO A 44 1.00 -12.62 -21.08
CA PRO A 44 0.87 -14.01 -21.49
C PRO A 44 1.40 -14.23 -22.92
N VAL A 45 2.01 -15.40 -23.14
CA VAL A 45 2.45 -15.86 -24.46
C VAL A 45 1.33 -16.68 -25.09
N PRO A 46 0.97 -16.41 -26.36
CA PRO A 46 0.01 -17.25 -27.07
C PRO A 46 0.53 -18.69 -27.23
N VAL A 47 -0.29 -19.67 -26.87
CA VAL A 47 0.09 -21.09 -26.80
C VAL A 47 0.31 -21.72 -28.20
N SER A 48 -0.26 -21.16 -29.26
CA SER A 48 -0.15 -21.67 -30.63
C SER A 48 0.32 -20.63 -31.63
N ILE A 49 0.95 -21.07 -32.72
CA ILE A 49 1.37 -20.21 -33.84
C ILE A 49 0.17 -19.43 -34.40
N ALA A 50 -0.98 -20.09 -34.55
CA ALA A 50 -2.21 -19.44 -34.98
C ALA A 50 -2.66 -18.32 -34.02
N ALA A 51 -2.46 -18.49 -32.71
CA ALA A 51 -2.75 -17.43 -31.74
C ALA A 51 -1.71 -16.29 -31.80
N GLN A 52 -0.44 -16.59 -32.08
CA GLN A 52 0.57 -15.55 -32.32
C GLN A 52 0.27 -14.73 -33.57
N MET A 53 -0.12 -15.39 -34.67
CA MET A 53 -0.54 -14.73 -35.92
C MET A 53 -1.80 -13.88 -35.70
N ARG A 54 -2.80 -14.40 -34.99
CA ARG A 54 -4.01 -13.63 -34.65
C ARG A 54 -3.67 -12.40 -33.79
N ARG A 55 -2.76 -12.52 -32.83
CA ARG A 55 -2.28 -11.35 -32.07
C ARG A 55 -1.64 -10.33 -33.01
N HIS A 56 -0.76 -10.78 -33.90
CA HIS A 56 0.02 -9.88 -34.75
C HIS A 56 -0.81 -9.17 -35.82
N PHE A 57 -1.72 -9.89 -36.47
CA PHE A 57 -2.47 -9.37 -37.63
C PHE A 57 -3.89 -8.93 -37.31
N LEU A 58 -4.53 -9.53 -36.31
CA LEU A 58 -5.95 -9.31 -36.01
C LEU A 58 -6.19 -8.69 -34.62
N GLY A 59 -5.13 -8.42 -33.85
CA GLY A 59 -5.25 -7.78 -32.53
C GLY A 59 -5.79 -8.68 -31.40
N GLY A 60 -5.75 -10.01 -31.54
CA GLY A 60 -6.25 -10.94 -30.52
C GLY A 60 -5.18 -11.44 -29.56
N SER A 61 -5.12 -10.90 -28.34
CA SER A 61 -4.17 -11.32 -27.30
C SER A 61 -4.81 -12.14 -26.17
N PRO A 62 -4.08 -13.09 -25.56
CA PRO A 62 -4.52 -13.65 -24.28
C PRO A 62 -4.44 -12.56 -23.20
N GLU A 63 -5.53 -12.36 -22.48
CA GLU A 63 -5.69 -11.31 -21.48
C GLU A 63 -5.89 -11.92 -20.08
N LEU A 64 -5.59 -11.13 -19.06
CA LEU A 64 -5.89 -11.50 -17.68
C LEU A 64 -7.39 -11.33 -17.42
N VAL A 65 -8.02 -12.37 -16.86
CA VAL A 65 -9.43 -12.30 -16.42
C VAL A 65 -9.64 -11.20 -15.36
N ASN A 66 -8.62 -10.99 -14.51
CA ASN A 66 -8.63 -9.93 -13.52
C ASN A 66 -7.23 -9.31 -13.43
N LEU A 67 -7.17 -7.98 -13.53
CA LEU A 67 -5.91 -7.23 -13.50
C LEU A 67 -5.12 -7.47 -12.21
N THR A 68 -5.77 -7.73 -11.08
CA THR A 68 -5.10 -8.03 -9.79
C THR A 68 -4.22 -9.29 -9.85
N HIS A 69 -4.48 -10.19 -10.80
CA HIS A 69 -3.67 -11.40 -11.02
C HIS A 69 -2.26 -11.06 -11.53
N CYS A 70 -1.99 -9.82 -11.94
CA CYS A 70 -0.63 -9.42 -12.23
C CYS A 70 0.24 -9.33 -10.96
N GLY A 71 -0.37 -9.10 -9.78
CA GLY A 71 0.25 -9.19 -8.45
C GLY A 71 -0.25 -10.40 -7.64
N VAL A 72 -0.42 -10.19 -6.33
CA VAL A 72 -1.08 -11.13 -5.41
C VAL A 72 -2.46 -10.55 -5.09
N PRO A 73 -3.57 -11.16 -5.55
CA PRO A 73 -4.92 -10.68 -5.29
C PRO A 73 -5.23 -10.67 -3.80
N SER A 74 -6.06 -9.73 -3.34
CA SER A 74 -6.49 -9.68 -1.95
C SER A 74 -7.34 -10.89 -1.53
N ASP A 75 -7.99 -11.54 -2.51
CA ASP A 75 -8.91 -12.67 -2.30
C ASP A 75 -8.19 -14.01 -2.13
N SER A 76 -6.88 -14.07 -2.39
CA SER A 76 -6.13 -15.32 -2.24
C SER A 76 -5.90 -15.63 -0.76
N GLN A 77 -6.39 -16.80 -0.32
CA GLN A 77 -6.17 -17.30 1.04
C GLN A 77 -4.68 -17.49 1.38
N ASN A 78 -3.86 -17.72 0.36
CA ASN A 78 -2.42 -17.87 0.49
C ASN A 78 -1.70 -16.56 0.22
N LYS A 79 -0.64 -16.31 0.98
CA LYS A 79 0.27 -15.16 0.79
C LYS A 79 0.99 -15.19 -0.57
N VAL A 80 1.05 -16.35 -1.22
CA VAL A 80 1.68 -16.56 -2.52
C VAL A 80 0.70 -17.30 -3.43
N VAL A 81 0.47 -16.75 -4.61
CA VAL A 81 -0.32 -17.40 -5.67
C VAL A 81 0.64 -18.02 -6.67
N SER A 82 0.50 -19.33 -6.88
CA SER A 82 1.25 -20.03 -7.92
C SER A 82 0.78 -19.58 -9.30
N LYS A 83 1.70 -19.09 -10.13
CA LYS A 83 1.47 -18.78 -11.55
C LYS A 83 1.99 -19.88 -12.47
N TYR A 84 2.22 -21.07 -11.93
CA TYR A 84 2.74 -22.21 -12.68
C TYR A 84 1.80 -22.58 -13.84
N GLY A 85 2.38 -22.85 -15.01
CA GLY A 85 1.63 -23.20 -16.22
C GLY A 85 1.12 -22.00 -17.05
N LEU A 86 1.34 -20.76 -16.60
CA LEU A 86 1.09 -19.57 -17.41
C LEU A 86 2.39 -19.15 -18.12
N PRO A 87 2.54 -19.41 -19.44
CA PRO A 87 3.71 -18.94 -20.17
C PRO A 87 3.64 -17.42 -20.31
N THR A 88 4.68 -16.71 -19.88
CA THR A 88 4.76 -15.25 -19.92
C THR A 88 6.04 -14.78 -20.61
N VAL A 89 6.00 -13.56 -21.14
CA VAL A 89 7.15 -12.88 -21.73
C VAL A 89 7.20 -11.45 -21.20
N THR A 90 8.41 -10.93 -21.00
CA THR A 90 8.65 -9.53 -20.61
C THR A 90 8.27 -8.60 -21.76
N SER A 91 7.62 -7.48 -21.46
CA SER A 91 7.11 -6.52 -22.46
C SER A 91 7.68 -5.11 -22.31
N GLY A 92 8.86 -5.00 -21.67
CA GLY A 92 9.52 -3.74 -21.39
C GLY A 92 9.25 -3.23 -19.98
N GLU A 93 9.44 -1.92 -19.79
CA GLU A 93 9.31 -1.24 -18.50
C GLU A 93 8.52 0.06 -18.67
N LEU A 94 7.79 0.44 -17.63
CA LEU A 94 7.11 1.73 -17.52
C LEU A 94 7.85 2.63 -16.54
N ASP A 95 8.23 3.82 -17.00
CA ASP A 95 8.70 4.90 -16.13
C ASP A 95 7.50 5.70 -15.61
N LEU A 96 7.27 5.65 -14.30
CA LEU A 96 6.17 6.35 -13.65
C LEU A 96 6.69 7.39 -12.67
N ARG A 97 6.16 8.61 -12.78
CA ARG A 97 6.32 9.65 -11.76
C ARG A 97 5.12 9.68 -10.84
N LEU A 98 5.32 9.36 -9.57
CA LEU A 98 4.29 9.30 -8.54
C LEU A 98 4.44 10.47 -7.59
N ASN A 99 3.38 11.26 -7.42
CA ASN A 99 3.29 12.30 -6.39
C ASN A 99 2.37 11.81 -5.27
N ILE A 100 2.95 11.47 -4.12
CA ILE A 100 2.24 10.82 -3.02
C ILE A 100 1.94 11.83 -1.92
N VAL A 101 0.65 11.99 -1.64
CA VAL A 101 0.16 12.79 -0.52
C VAL A 101 -0.55 11.88 0.47
N ARG A 102 -0.18 11.97 1.75
CA ARG A 102 -0.82 11.20 2.81
C ARG A 102 -1.75 12.10 3.61
N GLN A 103 -3.05 11.88 3.45
CA GLN A 103 -4.06 12.51 4.29
C GLN A 103 -4.35 11.60 5.50
N SER A 104 -4.38 12.18 6.71
CA SER A 104 -4.82 11.48 7.92
C SER A 104 -5.78 12.35 8.70
N GLN A 105 -6.92 11.80 9.12
CA GLN A 105 -7.85 12.51 10.01
C GLN A 105 -7.27 12.68 11.43
N ALA A 106 -6.20 11.96 11.79
CA ALA A 106 -5.46 12.25 13.01
C ALA A 106 -4.75 13.61 12.95
N LEU A 107 -4.48 14.11 11.74
CA LEU A 107 -3.81 15.38 11.45
C LEU A 107 -4.78 16.45 10.95
N SER A 108 -6.05 16.12 10.73
CA SER A 108 -7.04 17.14 10.39
C SER A 108 -7.36 17.96 11.64
N PRO A 109 -7.27 19.31 11.61
CA PRO A 109 -7.80 20.11 12.68
C PRO A 109 -9.29 19.76 12.80
N ALA A 110 -9.70 19.29 13.98
CA ALA A 110 -11.08 18.93 14.22
C ALA A 110 -11.99 20.10 13.81
N LYS A 111 -13.07 19.82 13.07
CA LYS A 111 -14.21 20.75 12.95
C LYS A 111 -14.93 20.82 14.30
N GLY A 112 -14.26 21.40 15.28
CA GLY A 112 -14.75 21.68 16.62
C GLY A 112 -14.47 23.14 16.92
N LYS A 113 -15.49 23.85 17.40
CA LYS A 113 -15.49 25.29 17.67
C LYS A 113 -14.17 25.75 18.32
N ALA A 114 -13.64 26.85 17.82
CA ALA A 114 -12.48 27.53 18.34
C ALA A 114 -12.53 27.65 19.88
N SER A 115 -11.70 26.88 20.57
CA SER A 115 -11.12 27.25 21.84
C SER A 115 -9.61 27.08 21.70
N GLY A 116 -8.85 28.12 22.09
CA GLY A 116 -7.44 28.29 21.73
C GLY A 116 -6.49 27.24 22.31
N GLY A 117 -6.39 26.07 21.66
CA GLY A 117 -5.50 24.97 22.05
C GLY A 117 -5.11 24.01 20.93
N GLY A 118 -5.26 24.39 19.65
CA GLY A 118 -5.06 23.50 18.50
C GLY A 118 -3.64 22.93 18.37
N ASP A 119 -2.62 23.74 18.66
CA ASP A 119 -1.22 23.29 18.61
C ASP A 119 -0.85 22.35 19.76
N ALA A 120 -1.49 22.50 20.92
CA ALA A 120 -1.25 21.65 22.09
C ALA A 120 -1.71 20.21 21.84
N MET A 121 -2.86 20.01 21.17
CA MET A 121 -3.41 18.68 20.88
C MET A 121 -2.64 17.97 19.75
N LEU A 122 -2.07 18.72 18.80
CA LEU A 122 -1.24 18.17 17.73
C LEU A 122 0.12 17.71 18.30
N LEU A 123 0.72 18.51 19.18
CA LEU A 123 1.95 18.16 19.89
C LEU A 123 1.75 17.01 20.89
N GLU A 124 0.59 16.93 21.56
CA GLU A 124 0.21 15.82 22.45
C GLU A 124 0.13 14.48 21.72
N ARG A 125 -0.25 14.48 20.43
CA ARG A 125 -0.35 13.29 19.59
C ARG A 125 0.96 12.91 18.89
N LEU A 126 1.86 13.87 18.69
CA LEU A 126 3.17 13.65 18.09
C LEU A 126 4.25 13.31 19.13
N SER A 127 4.09 13.76 20.37
CA SER A 127 5.17 13.69 21.33
C SER A 127 5.14 12.38 22.11
N THR A 128 6.27 11.69 22.05
CA THR A 128 6.83 10.73 23.01
C THR A 128 6.61 11.13 24.49
N ALA A 129 6.20 12.37 24.78
CA ALA A 129 5.81 12.89 26.08
C ALA A 129 4.53 12.28 26.67
N THR A 130 3.55 11.82 25.88
CA THR A 130 2.40 11.06 26.43
C THR A 130 2.84 9.69 26.96
N LEU A 131 3.82 9.06 26.32
CA LEU A 131 4.45 7.85 26.86
C LEU A 131 5.21 8.16 28.16
N VAL A 132 5.98 9.25 28.20
CA VAL A 132 6.72 9.66 29.41
C VAL A 132 5.80 10.07 30.55
N SER A 133 4.68 10.76 30.29
CA SER A 133 3.71 11.14 31.31
C SER A 133 2.92 9.94 31.83
N THR A 134 2.55 9.01 30.96
CA THR A 134 1.92 7.73 31.35
C THR A 134 2.87 6.91 32.24
N VAL A 135 4.15 6.82 31.86
CA VAL A 135 5.19 6.14 32.66
C VAL A 135 5.38 6.84 34.01
N ASN A 136 5.42 8.17 34.05
CA ASN A 136 5.60 8.92 35.29
C ASN A 136 4.38 8.77 36.22
N ASN A 137 3.16 8.77 35.67
CA ASN A 137 1.93 8.54 36.43
C ASN A 137 1.91 7.14 37.05
N VAL A 138 2.32 6.11 36.29
CA VAL A 138 2.45 4.74 36.78
C VAL A 138 3.50 4.64 37.89
N LEU A 139 4.66 5.29 37.73
CA LEU A 139 5.72 5.31 38.75
C LEU A 139 5.27 6.00 40.04
N VAL A 140 4.56 7.13 39.94
CA VAL A 140 4.00 7.84 41.10
C VAL A 140 2.94 7.00 41.81
N ALA A 141 2.05 6.34 41.06
CA ALA A 141 1.05 5.44 41.62
C ALA A 141 1.70 4.24 42.34
N PHE A 142 2.73 3.65 41.74
CA PHE A 142 3.46 2.53 42.32
C PHE A 142 4.19 2.93 43.61
N ARG A 143 4.85 4.09 43.64
CA ARG A 143 5.51 4.60 44.86
C ARG A 143 4.51 4.85 45.99
N ARG A 144 3.37 5.46 45.69
CA ARG A 144 2.29 5.68 46.67
C ARG A 144 1.72 4.36 47.22
N ALA A 145 1.49 3.38 46.34
CA ALA A 145 1.01 2.06 46.74
C ALA A 145 2.02 1.34 47.65
N ARG A 146 3.31 1.38 47.29
CA ARG A 146 4.39 0.78 48.08
C ARG A 146 4.55 1.42 49.46
N GLU A 147 4.45 2.75 49.54
CA GLU A 147 4.49 3.44 50.85
C GLU A 147 3.32 3.03 51.75
N ARG A 148 2.12 2.89 51.20
CA ARG A 148 0.95 2.40 51.97
C ARG A 148 1.18 0.98 52.49
N MET A 149 1.73 0.10 51.64
CA MET A 149 2.03 -1.28 52.02
C MET A 149 3.08 -1.38 53.12
N MET A 150 4.13 -0.55 53.06
CA MET A 150 5.18 -0.51 54.09
C MET A 150 4.67 0.04 55.42
N ARG A 151 3.82 1.09 55.40
CA ARG A 151 3.16 1.60 56.61
C ARG A 151 2.23 0.56 57.24
N ALA A 152 1.47 -0.17 56.43
CA ALA A 152 0.60 -1.26 56.91
C ALA A 152 1.41 -2.42 57.52
N ARG A 153 2.63 -2.67 57.03
CA ARG A 153 3.54 -3.68 57.58
C ARG A 153 4.19 -3.30 58.91
N GLN A 154 4.31 -2.01 59.22
CA GLN A 154 4.85 -1.51 60.50
C GLN A 154 3.78 -1.30 61.58
N GLY A 155 2.49 -1.38 61.20
CA GLY A 155 1.34 -1.27 62.11
C GLY A 155 0.83 -2.62 62.65
N LEU A 156 1.64 -3.67 62.55
CA LEU A 156 1.48 -4.99 63.17
C LEU A 156 2.67 -5.21 64.12
#